data_AF-A0A3S4H8U5-F1
#
_entry.id   AF-A0A3S4H8U5-F1
#
_cell.length_a   1.000
_cell.length_b   1.000
_cell.length_c   1.000
_cell.angle_alpha   90.00
_cell.angle_beta   90.00
_cell.angle_gamma   90.00
#
_symmetry.space_group_name_H-M   'P 1'
#
loop_
_entity.id
_entity.type
_entity.pdbx_description
1 polymer ?
#
loop_
_entity_poly.entity_id
_entity_poly.type
_entity_poly.pdbx_seq_one_letter_code
_entity_poly.pdbx_strand_id
1 'polypeptide(L)'
;MYYNHLNTGRPFNKENPGKYTSRYFDSPNGPLYPFGYGLSYSRFTLSDFTLSSPTMARNGKITASVTLKNNGDYDGAAVVQLYLQDETASVSRPVKELRNFRKVTLKAGQATTVEMPIDENDLKFYNASLKWGAEPGKFNAFVGLDSAQTLQQSFTLK
;
A
#
# COMPACT_ATOMS: atom_id res chain seq x y z
N MET A 1 -0.64 -14.18 -11.28
CA MET A 1 -0.86 -12.73 -11.16
C MET A 1 -0.13 -12.26 -9.90
N TYR A 2 0.70 -11.22 -9.98
CA TYR A 2 1.46 -10.68 -8.85
C TYR A 2 0.89 -9.31 -8.42
N TYR A 3 1.13 -8.89 -7.17
CA TYR A 3 0.41 -7.77 -6.55
C TYR A 3 0.76 -6.40 -7.19
N ASN A 4 2.03 -6.18 -7.53
CA ASN A 4 2.55 -4.98 -8.19
C ASN A 4 2.41 -5.06 -9.72
N HIS A 5 1.23 -5.43 -10.20
CA HIS A 5 0.90 -5.43 -11.62
C HIS A 5 0.54 -4.02 -12.11
N LEU A 6 0.58 -3.80 -13.42
CA LEU A 6 0.11 -2.58 -14.05
C LEU A 6 -1.42 -2.58 -14.16
N ASN A 7 -2.05 -1.40 -14.09
CA ASN A 7 -3.51 -1.28 -14.09
C ASN A 7 -4.17 -1.71 -15.42
N THR A 8 -3.42 -1.67 -16.54
CA THR A 8 -3.92 -1.79 -17.92
C THR A 8 -4.89 -0.65 -18.30
N GLY A 9 -5.27 -0.56 -19.58
CA GLY A 9 -6.29 0.39 -20.03
C GLY A 9 -7.74 -0.02 -19.69
N ARG A 10 -7.97 -1.27 -19.27
CA ARG A 10 -9.30 -1.83 -18.93
C ARG A 10 -9.20 -2.77 -17.72
N PRO A 11 -8.97 -2.22 -16.51
CA PRO A 11 -8.84 -3.03 -15.31
C PRO A 11 -10.12 -3.81 -15.01
N PHE A 12 -9.96 -5.01 -14.46
CA PHE A 12 -11.06 -5.79 -13.92
C PHE A 12 -11.51 -5.19 -12.58
N ASN A 13 -12.83 -4.99 -12.42
CA ASN A 13 -13.44 -4.59 -11.15
C ASN A 13 -14.31 -5.75 -10.63
N LYS A 14 -14.08 -6.18 -9.39
CA LYS A 14 -14.82 -7.29 -8.77
C LYS A 14 -16.28 -6.91 -8.45
N GLU A 15 -16.55 -5.66 -8.10
CA GLU A 15 -17.89 -5.16 -7.76
C GLU A 15 -18.76 -4.97 -9.01
N ASN A 16 -18.14 -4.59 -10.13
CA ASN A 16 -18.80 -4.47 -11.43
C ASN A 16 -18.00 -5.20 -12.53
N PRO A 17 -18.16 -6.54 -12.64
CA PRO A 17 -17.32 -7.38 -13.49
C PRO A 17 -17.70 -7.27 -14.97
N GLY A 18 -17.18 -6.25 -15.66
CA GLY A 18 -17.39 -6.05 -17.09
C GLY A 18 -16.75 -7.13 -17.99
N LYS A 19 -17.43 -7.51 -19.08
CA LYS A 19 -16.95 -8.50 -20.06
C LYS A 19 -15.64 -8.09 -20.74
N TYR A 20 -15.51 -6.83 -21.13
CA TYR A 20 -14.38 -6.30 -21.90
C TYR A 20 -13.27 -5.74 -20.99
N THR A 21 -12.84 -6.52 -20.00
CA THR A 21 -11.76 -6.17 -19.06
C THR A 21 -10.61 -7.17 -19.16
N SER A 22 -9.43 -6.82 -18.63
CA SER A 22 -8.29 -7.74 -18.58
C SER A 22 -8.52 -8.83 -17.53
N ARG A 23 -9.15 -9.95 -17.93
CA ARG A 23 -9.56 -11.04 -17.03
C ARG A 23 -9.64 -12.41 -17.73
N TYR A 24 -9.64 -13.47 -16.94
CA TYR A 24 -10.09 -14.80 -17.36
C TYR A 24 -11.62 -14.93 -17.24
N PHE A 25 -12.23 -15.78 -18.07
CA PHE A 25 -13.69 -16.01 -18.08
C PHE A 25 -14.10 -17.32 -17.39
N ASP A 26 -13.20 -18.30 -17.36
CA ASP A 26 -13.37 -19.68 -16.89
C ASP A 26 -12.87 -19.90 -15.45
N SER A 27 -12.29 -18.87 -14.83
CA SER A 27 -11.77 -18.92 -13.47
C SER A 27 -11.98 -17.60 -12.73
N PRO A 28 -12.16 -17.61 -11.39
CA PRO A 28 -12.11 -16.40 -10.57
C PRO A 28 -10.81 -15.60 -10.83
N ASN A 29 -10.94 -14.27 -10.86
CA ASN A 29 -9.81 -13.38 -11.10
C ASN A 29 -9.22 -12.86 -9.78
N GLY A 30 -7.92 -12.61 -9.78
CA GLY A 30 -7.15 -12.26 -8.59
C GLY A 30 -6.56 -13.48 -7.88
N PRO A 31 -5.63 -13.28 -6.94
CA PRO A 31 -5.01 -14.36 -6.19
C PRO A 31 -5.98 -14.92 -5.14
N LEU A 32 -5.88 -16.23 -4.85
CA LEU A 32 -6.59 -16.83 -3.71
C LEU A 32 -6.14 -16.22 -2.37
N TYR A 33 -4.82 -16.00 -2.24
CA TYR A 33 -4.19 -15.33 -1.11
C TYR A 33 -3.32 -14.17 -1.64
N PRO A 34 -3.61 -12.91 -1.28
CA PRO A 34 -2.83 -11.78 -1.77
C PRO A 34 -1.44 -11.72 -1.14
N PHE A 35 -0.57 -10.90 -1.73
CA PHE A 35 0.75 -10.64 -1.14
C PHE A 35 0.60 -10.05 0.27
N GLY A 36 1.45 -10.49 1.19
CA GLY A 36 1.42 -10.08 2.59
C GLY A 36 0.31 -10.71 3.43
N TYR A 37 -0.52 -11.60 2.85
CA TYR A 37 -1.58 -12.28 3.60
C TYR A 37 -1.03 -13.24 4.65
N GLY A 38 -1.58 -13.17 5.84
CA GLY A 38 -1.27 -14.08 6.94
C GLY A 38 -2.30 -13.94 8.06
N LEU A 39 -2.84 -15.07 8.50
CA LEU A 39 -3.75 -15.09 9.65
C LEU A 39 -2.95 -15.06 10.96
N SER A 40 -3.64 -14.64 12.02
CA SER A 40 -3.16 -14.72 13.39
C SER A 40 -4.23 -15.38 14.25
N TYR A 41 -3.83 -16.01 15.35
CA TYR A 41 -4.76 -16.47 16.38
C TYR A 41 -5.37 -15.30 17.17
N SER A 42 -4.78 -14.11 17.05
CA SER A 42 -5.34 -12.86 17.57
C SER A 42 -5.94 -12.00 16.46
N ARG A 43 -6.59 -10.89 16.82
CA ARG A 43 -7.26 -9.99 15.86
C ARG A 43 -6.65 -8.61 15.90
N PHE A 44 -6.15 -8.14 14.76
CA PHE A 44 -5.54 -6.82 14.65
C PHE A 44 -6.40 -5.89 13.79
N THR A 45 -6.52 -4.63 14.22
CA THR A 45 -7.21 -3.58 13.46
C THR A 45 -6.30 -2.38 13.28
N LEU A 46 -6.43 -1.73 12.13
CA LEU A 46 -5.79 -0.46 11.81
C LEU A 46 -6.82 0.68 11.89
N SER A 47 -6.45 1.80 12.49
CA SER A 47 -7.25 3.02 12.53
C SER A 47 -6.37 4.27 12.41
N ASP A 48 -6.99 5.43 12.24
CA ASP A 48 -6.34 6.75 12.33
C ASP A 48 -5.16 6.94 11.36
N PHE A 49 -5.28 6.41 10.13
CA PHE A 49 -4.24 6.56 9.13
C PHE A 49 -4.12 8.02 8.66
N THR A 50 -2.97 8.62 8.94
CA THR A 50 -2.64 10.02 8.64
C THR A 50 -1.27 10.14 7.98
N LEU A 51 -1.09 11.24 7.24
CA LEU A 51 0.21 11.67 6.72
C LEU A 51 0.60 12.98 7.43
N SER A 52 1.88 13.14 7.75
CA SER A 52 2.38 14.34 8.44
C SER A 52 2.22 15.63 7.63
N SER A 53 2.04 15.54 6.31
CA SER A 53 1.78 16.67 5.42
C SER A 53 1.10 16.19 4.13
N PRO A 54 0.19 16.98 3.53
CA PRO A 54 -0.40 16.68 2.23
C PRO A 54 0.59 16.93 1.06
N THR A 55 1.74 17.55 1.31
CA THR A 55 2.76 17.80 0.28
C THR A 55 4.17 17.47 0.79
N MET A 56 5.02 16.96 -0.11
CA MET A 56 6.42 16.69 0.14
C MET A 56 7.28 17.56 -0.79
N ALA A 57 8.27 18.26 -0.24
CA ALA A 57 9.27 18.95 -1.05
C ALA A 57 10.30 17.95 -1.59
N ARG A 58 11.03 18.33 -2.65
CA ARG A 58 12.21 17.58 -3.09
C ARG A 58 13.24 17.45 -1.97
N ASN A 59 13.85 16.27 -1.87
CA ASN A 59 14.71 15.81 -0.78
C ASN A 59 14.06 15.90 0.60
N GLY A 60 12.74 16.10 0.64
CA GLY A 60 11.94 16.13 1.84
C GLY A 60 11.52 14.74 2.29
N LYS A 61 10.77 14.72 3.38
CA LYS A 61 10.27 13.52 4.01
C LYS A 61 8.92 13.80 4.62
N ILE A 62 8.02 12.83 4.51
CA ILE A 62 6.76 12.79 5.27
C ILE A 62 6.69 11.48 6.06
N THR A 63 5.81 11.43 7.05
CA THR A 63 5.59 10.23 7.86
C THR A 63 4.16 9.75 7.68
N ALA A 64 4.00 8.47 7.35
CA ALA A 64 2.73 7.76 7.41
C ALA A 64 2.56 7.17 8.81
N SER A 65 1.48 7.55 9.51
CA SER A 65 1.19 7.12 10.88
C SER A 65 -0.15 6.40 10.92
N VAL A 66 -0.19 5.23 11.55
CA VAL A 66 -1.42 4.44 11.73
C VAL A 66 -1.46 3.84 13.12
N THR A 67 -2.64 3.78 13.74
CA THR A 67 -2.83 3.05 15.00
C THR A 67 -3.05 1.58 14.71
N LEU A 68 -2.20 0.71 15.26
CA LEU A 68 -2.39 -0.74 15.28
C LEU A 68 -2.89 -1.16 16.66
N LYS A 69 -4.01 -1.88 16.70
CA LYS A 69 -4.59 -2.41 17.94
C LYS A 69 -4.79 -3.92 17.86
N ASN A 70 -4.43 -4.62 18.94
CA ASN A 70 -4.79 -6.00 19.17
C ASN A 70 -6.14 -6.07 19.92
N ASN A 71 -7.19 -6.49 19.22
CA ASN A 71 -8.56 -6.69 19.72
C ASN A 71 -8.90 -8.18 19.92
N GLY A 72 -7.90 -9.06 19.95
CA GLY A 72 -8.07 -10.47 20.28
C GLY A 72 -7.75 -10.76 21.75
N ASP A 73 -7.96 -12.03 22.12
CA ASP A 73 -7.75 -12.53 23.49
C ASP A 73 -6.32 -13.07 23.71
N TYR A 74 -5.49 -13.06 22.65
CA TYR A 74 -4.13 -13.57 22.67
C TYR A 74 -3.12 -12.48 22.30
N ASP A 75 -1.95 -12.56 22.92
CA ASP A 75 -0.77 -11.83 22.47
C ASP A 75 -0.36 -12.31 21.07
N GLY A 76 0.15 -11.40 20.25
CA GLY A 76 0.55 -11.75 18.90
C GLY A 76 1.35 -10.67 18.20
N ALA A 77 1.85 -11.00 17.02
CA ALA A 77 2.52 -10.05 16.15
C ALA A 77 1.76 -9.87 14.84
N ALA A 78 1.77 -8.65 14.32
CA ALA A 78 1.25 -8.29 13.01
C ALA A 78 2.31 -7.54 12.21
N VAL A 79 2.24 -7.62 10.88
CA VAL A 79 3.11 -6.88 9.96
C VAL A 79 2.30 -5.78 9.30
N VAL A 80 2.51 -4.54 9.73
CA VAL A 80 1.94 -3.36 9.08
C VAL A 80 2.77 -3.06 7.84
N GLN A 81 2.11 -2.93 6.70
CA GLN A 81 2.74 -2.81 5.38
C GLN A 81 2.35 -1.46 4.76
N LEU A 82 3.35 -0.73 4.27
CA LEU A 82 3.18 0.53 3.55
C LEU A 82 3.48 0.31 2.06
N TYR A 83 2.49 0.65 1.24
CA TYR A 83 2.61 0.64 -0.21
C TYR A 83 2.45 2.04 -0.77
N LEU A 84 3.13 2.31 -1.88
CA LEU A 84 2.96 3.54 -2.64
C LEU A 84 2.45 3.24 -4.06
N GLN A 85 1.64 4.14 -4.58
CA GLN A 85 1.27 4.21 -5.98
C GLN A 85 1.57 5.61 -6.49
N ASP A 86 2.27 5.66 -7.60
CA ASP A 86 2.43 6.87 -8.40
C ASP A 86 1.27 6.93 -9.41
N GLU A 87 0.37 7.89 -9.24
CA GLU A 87 -0.90 7.94 -9.98
C GLU A 87 -0.69 8.35 -11.45
N THR A 88 0.34 9.15 -11.74
CA THR A 88 0.60 9.64 -13.09
C THR A 88 2.10 9.84 -13.27
N ALA A 89 2.69 9.05 -14.15
CA ALA A 89 4.10 9.10 -14.49
C ALA A 89 4.33 8.93 -15.99
N SER A 90 5.56 9.20 -16.43
CA SER A 90 5.99 9.03 -17.83
C SER A 90 5.90 7.59 -18.35
N VAL A 91 5.86 6.60 -17.45
CA VAL A 91 5.65 5.18 -17.78
C VAL A 91 4.54 4.62 -16.89
N SER A 92 3.81 3.60 -17.36
CA SER A 92 2.79 2.96 -16.52
C SER A 92 3.43 2.39 -15.24
N ARG A 93 2.93 2.84 -14.09
CA ARG A 93 3.40 2.41 -12.77
C ARG A 93 2.50 1.31 -12.20
N PRO A 94 3.01 0.44 -11.31
CA PRO A 94 2.19 -0.56 -10.66
C PRO A 94 1.05 0.05 -9.85
N VAL A 95 -0.04 -0.72 -9.67
CA VAL A 95 -1.21 -0.30 -8.87
C VAL A 95 -0.86 -0.02 -7.40
N LYS A 96 0.19 -0.67 -6.88
CA LYS A 96 0.82 -0.42 -5.58
C LYS A 96 2.15 -1.18 -5.49
N GLU A 97 3.13 -0.61 -4.80
CA GLU A 97 4.44 -1.23 -4.56
C GLU A 97 4.81 -1.12 -3.09
N LEU A 98 5.30 -2.21 -2.49
CA LEU A 98 5.75 -2.19 -1.10
C LEU A 98 6.98 -1.27 -0.98
N ARG A 99 6.98 -0.41 0.04
CA ARG A 99 8.09 0.50 0.35
C ARG A 99 8.60 0.37 1.77
N ASN A 100 7.71 0.07 2.72
CA ASN A 100 8.10 -0.08 4.11
C ASN A 100 7.22 -1.12 4.80
N PHE A 101 7.72 -1.70 5.89
CA PHE A 101 6.92 -2.53 6.77
C PHE A 101 7.46 -2.47 8.20
N ARG A 102 6.57 -2.76 9.15
CA ARG A 102 6.88 -2.86 10.58
C ARG A 102 6.21 -4.09 11.17
N LYS A 103 7.01 -5.00 11.72
CA LYS A 103 6.52 -6.11 12.52
C LYS A 103 6.38 -5.63 13.96
N VAL A 104 5.17 -5.71 14.51
CA VAL A 104 4.84 -5.19 15.84
C VAL A 104 4.21 -6.31 16.65
N THR A 105 4.76 -6.57 17.83
CA THR A 105 4.18 -7.49 18.81
C THR A 105 3.36 -6.69 19.82
N LEU A 106 2.10 -7.08 20.03
CA LEU A 106 1.19 -6.44 20.97
C LEU A 106 0.55 -7.47 21.87
N LYS A 107 0.39 -7.10 23.15
CA LYS A 107 -0.43 -7.87 24.07
C LYS A 107 -1.92 -7.74 23.72
N ALA A 108 -2.74 -8.68 24.17
CA ALA A 108 -4.19 -8.57 24.07
C ALA A 108 -4.69 -7.22 24.62
N GLY A 109 -5.53 -6.52 23.86
CA GLY A 109 -6.07 -5.20 24.20
C GLY A 109 -5.14 -4.00 23.97
N GLN A 110 -3.86 -4.22 23.67
CA GLN A 110 -2.88 -3.14 23.49
C GLN A 110 -3.03 -2.44 22.13
N ALA A 111 -2.78 -1.13 22.10
CA ALA A 111 -2.64 -0.34 20.88
C ALA A 111 -1.28 0.36 20.82
N THR A 112 -0.79 0.63 19.62
CA THR A 112 0.40 1.45 19.39
C THR A 112 0.30 2.19 18.06
N THR A 113 0.93 3.36 17.96
CA THR A 113 1.06 4.09 16.69
C THR A 113 2.30 3.60 15.96
N VAL A 114 2.11 3.18 14.72
CA VAL A 114 3.19 2.75 13.82
C VAL A 114 3.50 3.88 12.86
N GLU A 115 4.73 4.39 12.94
CA GLU A 115 5.23 5.45 12.09
C GLU A 115 6.18 4.90 11.03
N MET A 116 5.89 5.20 9.76
CA MET A 116 6.66 4.76 8.61
C MET A 116 7.06 5.98 7.79
N PRO A 117 8.36 6.35 7.78
CA PRO A 117 8.83 7.45 6.97
C PRO A 117 8.75 7.13 5.47
N ILE A 118 8.47 8.16 4.68
CA ILE A 118 8.52 8.17 3.21
C ILE A 118 9.45 9.31 2.81
N ASP A 119 10.52 8.99 2.09
CA ASP A 119 11.44 9.97 1.51
C ASP A 119 11.44 9.92 -0.03
N GLU A 120 12.15 10.86 -0.67
CA GLU A 120 12.17 10.92 -2.14
C GLU A 120 12.73 9.63 -2.77
N ASN A 121 13.62 8.88 -2.12
CA ASN A 121 14.16 7.64 -2.68
C ASN A 121 13.08 6.55 -2.80
N ASP A 122 12.09 6.55 -1.91
CA ASP A 122 10.93 5.64 -1.99
C ASP A 122 10.06 5.93 -3.23
N LEU A 123 10.15 7.14 -3.80
CA LEU A 123 9.35 7.58 -4.94
C LEU A 123 10.07 7.38 -6.29
N LYS A 124 11.37 7.08 -6.27
CA LYS A 124 12.16 6.98 -7.49
C LYS A 124 11.81 5.72 -8.28
N PHE A 125 11.88 5.84 -9.59
CA PHE A 125 11.76 4.73 -10.51
C PHE A 125 12.66 4.93 -11.74
N TYR A 126 12.84 3.85 -12.52
CA TYR A 126 13.51 3.91 -13.81
C TYR A 126 12.50 4.25 -14.90
N ASN A 127 12.69 5.39 -15.58
CA ASN A 127 11.88 5.76 -16.73
C ASN A 127 12.34 5.03 -18.01
N ALA A 128 11.70 5.32 -19.15
CA ALA A 128 12.02 4.69 -20.45
C ALA A 128 13.47 4.93 -20.92
N SER A 129 14.15 5.96 -20.41
CA SER A 129 15.55 6.26 -20.69
C SER A 129 16.50 5.72 -19.62
N LEU A 130 16.03 4.83 -18.74
CA LEU A 130 16.76 4.27 -17.61
C LEU A 130 17.28 5.33 -16.61
N LYS A 131 16.66 6.52 -16.60
CA LYS A 131 16.96 7.54 -15.60
C LYS A 131 16.26 7.17 -14.30
N TRP A 132 17.03 7.09 -13.22
CA TRP A 132 16.53 6.90 -11.86
C TRP A 132 16.13 8.24 -11.26
N GLY A 133 14.85 8.44 -10.97
CA GLY A 133 14.35 9.69 -10.41
C GLY A 133 12.89 9.63 -9.99
N ALA A 134 12.46 10.63 -9.23
CA ALA A 134 11.07 10.84 -8.85
C ALA A 134 10.50 11.98 -9.69
N GLU A 135 9.29 11.78 -10.21
CA GLU A 135 8.54 12.79 -10.96
C GLU A 135 7.59 13.52 -9.99
N PRO A 136 7.48 14.86 -10.07
CA PRO A 136 6.54 15.60 -9.25
C PRO A 136 5.10 15.21 -9.65
N GLY A 137 4.23 15.05 -8.67
CA GLY A 137 2.93 14.47 -8.92
C GLY A 137 2.24 13.94 -7.67
N LYS A 138 1.08 13.34 -7.88
CA LYS A 138 0.26 12.78 -6.81
C LYS A 138 0.63 11.33 -6.55
N PHE A 139 0.87 11.02 -5.28
CA PHE A 139 1.14 9.69 -4.79
C PHE A 139 0.02 9.26 -3.84
N ASN A 140 -0.40 8.00 -3.95
CA ASN A 140 -1.27 7.36 -2.97
C ASN A 140 -0.42 6.49 -2.04
N ALA A 141 -0.55 6.72 -0.74
CA ALA A 141 0.01 5.88 0.30
C ALA A 141 -1.08 4.94 0.82
N PHE A 142 -0.75 3.65 0.91
CA PHE A 142 -1.65 2.61 1.40
C PHE A 142 -1.04 1.92 2.61
N VAL A 143 -1.82 1.75 3.67
CA VAL A 143 -1.37 1.02 4.86
C VAL A 143 -2.34 -0.11 5.18
N GLY A 144 -1.83 -1.33 5.32
CA GLY A 144 -2.63 -2.52 5.55
C GLY A 144 -1.88 -3.64 6.26
N LEU A 145 -2.62 -4.70 6.58
CA LEU A 145 -2.05 -5.97 7.08
C LEU A 145 -1.81 -6.98 5.95
N ASP A 146 -2.30 -6.68 4.75
CA ASP A 146 -1.97 -7.34 3.50
C ASP A 146 -2.14 -6.34 2.33
N SER A 147 -1.76 -6.74 1.12
CA SER A 147 -1.82 -5.88 -0.07
C SER A 147 -3.23 -5.57 -0.59
N ALA A 148 -4.26 -6.31 -0.15
CA ALA A 148 -5.64 -6.16 -0.62
C ALA A 148 -6.50 -5.32 0.32
N GLN A 149 -6.30 -5.42 1.64
CA GLN A 149 -7.04 -4.68 2.66
C GLN A 149 -6.20 -3.53 3.23
N THR A 150 -6.36 -2.35 2.64
CA THR A 150 -5.54 -1.18 2.95
C THR A 150 -6.38 0.07 3.17
N LEU A 151 -6.00 0.90 4.16
CA LEU A 151 -6.40 2.30 4.26
C LEU A 151 -5.59 3.13 3.26
N GLN A 152 -6.15 4.22 2.74
CA GLN A 152 -5.49 5.06 1.72
C GLN A 152 -5.49 6.54 2.13
N GLN A 153 -4.38 7.22 1.85
CA GLN A 153 -4.22 8.66 1.89
C GLN A 153 -3.41 9.11 0.66
N SER A 154 -3.46 10.39 0.32
CA SER A 154 -2.70 10.93 -0.82
C SER A 154 -1.86 12.13 -0.41
N PHE A 155 -0.72 12.31 -1.09
CA PHE A 155 0.13 13.49 -0.97
C PHE A 155 0.73 13.86 -2.33
N THR A 156 1.24 15.08 -2.46
CA THR A 156 1.86 15.57 -3.69
C THR A 156 3.36 15.82 -3.49
N LEU A 157 4.21 15.24 -4.34
CA LEU A 157 5.61 15.63 -4.49
C LEU A 157 5.68 16.90 -5.34
N LYS A 158 6.31 17.94 -4.80
CA LYS A 158 6.57 19.21 -5.50
C LYS A 158 7.85 19.17 -6.33
#